data_AF-A0A7J9GCJ8-F1
#
_entry.id   AF-A0A7J9GCJ8-F1
#
_cell.length_a   1.000
_cell.length_b   1.000
_cell.length_c   1.000
_cell.angle_alpha   90.00
_cell.angle_beta   90.00
_cell.angle_gamma   90.00
#
_symmetry.space_group_name_H-M   'P 1'
#
loop_
_entity.id
_entity.type
_entity.pdbx_description
1 polymer ?
#
loop_
_entity_poly.entity_id
_entity_poly.type
_entity_poly.pdbx_seq_one_letter_code
_entity_poly.pdbx_strand_id
1 'polypeptide(L)'
;MFKSLRCTEKPSFIFQELLKSVGSLDLSCGKAEISDVTKCVGDAFLVTVRNKKRVGYTYELTLKIKGEWHLREEKKTVKGHIDIPEFSFGELDDLQMAVQLSEEKDFVQQDKQQIIQDLKKRFLQPVREKLLQFEQELKDR
;
A
#
# COMPACT_ATOMS: atom_id res chain seq x y z
N MET A 1 -24.74 -19.35 18.98
CA MET A 1 -24.49 -17.90 18.94
C MET A 1 -23.14 -17.67 18.27
N PHE A 2 -23.12 -17.20 17.02
CA PHE A 2 -21.89 -16.71 16.38
C PHE A 2 -21.70 -15.26 16.84
N LYS A 3 -20.70 -15.00 17.70
CA LYS A 3 -20.26 -13.62 17.96
C LYS A 3 -19.43 -13.21 16.76
N SER A 4 -20.05 -12.53 15.79
CA SER A 4 -19.32 -11.74 14.81
C SER A 4 -18.90 -10.45 15.51
N LEU A 5 -17.63 -10.37 15.89
CA LEU A 5 -17.05 -9.09 16.32
C LEU A 5 -16.82 -8.30 15.03
N ARG A 6 -17.72 -7.37 14.73
CA ARG A 6 -17.40 -6.30 13.78
C ARG A 6 -16.37 -5.41 14.49
N CYS A 7 -15.11 -5.43 14.06
CA CYS A 7 -14.14 -4.42 14.47
C CYS A 7 -14.67 -3.05 14.02
N THR A 8 -15.31 -2.33 14.94
CA THR A 8 -15.95 -1.02 14.69
C THR A 8 -15.00 0.16 14.82
N GLU A 9 -13.69 -0.06 14.91
CA GLU A 9 -12.69 1.01 14.83
C GLU A 9 -12.12 1.03 13.42
N LYS A 10 -12.42 2.10 12.69
CA LYS A 10 -12.22 2.25 11.24
C LYS A 10 -10.84 1.73 10.80
N PRO A 11 -10.77 0.55 10.15
CA PRO A 11 -9.50 -0.02 9.68
C PRO A 11 -8.79 0.94 8.72
N SER A 12 -9.55 1.81 8.04
CA SER A 12 -9.01 2.88 7.19
C SER A 12 -8.00 3.79 7.87
N PHE A 13 -8.12 4.05 9.18
CA PHE A 13 -7.20 4.93 9.89
C PHE A 13 -5.87 4.22 10.21
N ILE A 14 -5.94 2.95 10.64
CA ILE A 14 -4.76 2.14 10.94
C ILE A 14 -3.93 1.93 9.67
N PHE A 15 -4.59 1.62 8.56
CA PHE A 15 -3.94 1.52 7.24
C PHE A 15 -3.26 2.82 6.83
N GLN A 16 -3.95 3.96 6.95
CA GLN A 16 -3.38 5.27 6.65
C GLN A 16 -2.12 5.55 7.48
N GLU A 17 -2.15 5.25 8.77
CA GLU A 17 -1.03 5.49 9.67
C GLU A 17 0.16 4.56 9.40
N LEU A 18 -0.10 3.26 9.21
CA LEU A 18 0.90 2.25 8.87
C LEU A 18 1.63 2.59 7.57
N LEU A 19 0.87 3.01 6.54
CA LEU A 19 1.42 3.36 5.24
C LEU A 19 2.14 4.71 5.27
N LYS A 20 1.65 5.69 6.03
CA LYS A 20 2.40 6.93 6.28
C LYS A 20 3.71 6.66 7.04
N SER A 21 3.75 5.64 7.90
CA SER A 21 4.96 5.22 8.61
C SER A 21 6.04 4.62 7.70
N VAL A 22 5.71 4.16 6.48
CA VAL A 22 6.73 3.74 5.49
C VAL A 22 7.61 4.93 5.08
N GLY A 23 7.07 6.15 5.10
CA GLY A 23 7.84 7.37 4.89
C GLY A 23 8.35 7.55 3.46
N SER A 24 9.52 8.17 3.34
CA SER A 24 10.24 8.41 2.09
C SER A 24 11.26 7.30 1.83
N LEU A 25 11.24 6.74 0.63
CA LEU A 25 12.15 5.72 0.13
C LEU A 25 13.12 6.32 -0.88
N ASP A 26 14.40 5.96 -0.73
CA ASP A 26 15.44 6.23 -1.72
C ASP A 26 15.34 5.24 -2.88
N LEU A 27 15.23 5.79 -4.08
CA LEU A 27 15.17 5.08 -5.35
C LEU A 27 16.50 5.25 -6.07
N SER A 28 16.74 4.40 -7.07
CA SER A 28 17.96 4.43 -7.89
C SER A 28 18.25 5.79 -8.56
N CYS A 29 17.23 6.59 -8.84
CA CYS A 29 17.35 7.87 -9.53
C CYS A 29 16.57 9.01 -8.84
N GLY A 30 16.27 8.90 -7.53
CA GLY A 30 15.42 9.87 -6.85
C GLY A 30 14.95 9.45 -5.46
N LYS A 31 13.99 10.19 -4.90
CA LYS A 31 13.29 9.85 -3.67
C LYS A 31 11.80 9.89 -3.89
N ALA A 32 11.05 8.97 -3.27
CA ALA A 32 9.60 8.97 -3.31
C ALA A 32 9.02 8.72 -1.93
N GLU A 33 7.91 9.38 -1.62
CA GLU A 33 7.21 9.23 -0.35
C GLU A 33 5.71 9.08 -0.54
N ILE A 34 5.07 8.38 0.38
CA ILE A 34 3.61 8.30 0.44
C ILE A 34 3.09 9.62 1.01
N SER A 35 2.38 10.37 0.19
CA SER A 35 1.80 11.65 0.58
C SER A 35 0.47 11.47 1.32
N ASP A 36 -0.41 10.61 0.83
CA ASP A 36 -1.71 10.35 1.45
C ASP A 36 -2.37 9.07 0.93
N VAL A 37 -3.50 8.64 1.53
CA VAL A 37 -4.27 7.47 1.08
C VAL A 37 -5.60 7.97 0.55
N THR A 38 -5.75 7.95 -0.77
CA THR A 38 -6.92 8.50 -1.47
C THR A 38 -8.11 7.55 -1.45
N LYS A 39 -7.88 6.25 -1.37
CA LYS A 39 -8.93 5.22 -1.30
C LYS A 39 -8.53 4.16 -0.30
N CYS A 40 -9.47 3.81 0.58
CA CYS A 40 -9.34 2.67 1.47
C CYS A 40 -10.73 2.11 1.71
N VAL A 41 -11.07 1.04 1.00
CA VAL A 41 -12.41 0.44 1.03
C VAL A 41 -12.25 -1.04 1.24
N GLY A 42 -13.04 -1.59 2.15
CA GLY A 42 -13.04 -3.02 2.42
C GLY A 42 -13.60 -3.36 3.78
N ASP A 43 -13.65 -4.66 4.04
CA ASP A 43 -14.29 -5.23 5.21
C ASP A 43 -13.37 -6.25 5.86
N ALA A 44 -13.31 -6.20 7.19
CA ALA A 44 -12.63 -7.18 8.01
C ALA A 44 -13.66 -7.90 8.89
N PHE A 45 -13.55 -9.22 8.95
CA PHE A 45 -14.38 -10.07 9.79
C PHE A 45 -13.50 -11.00 10.63
N LEU A 46 -13.80 -11.04 11.92
CA LEU A 46 -13.22 -12.00 12.84
C LEU A 46 -14.33 -12.97 13.28
N VAL A 47 -14.20 -14.24 12.88
CA VAL A 47 -15.16 -15.29 13.24
C VAL A 47 -14.47 -16.34 14.10
N THR A 48 -15.03 -16.61 15.27
CA THR A 48 -14.52 -17.68 16.16
C THR A 48 -15.42 -18.91 16.02
N VAL A 49 -14.88 -20.01 15.50
CA VAL A 49 -15.60 -21.28 15.30
C VAL A 49 -14.94 -22.37 16.13
N ARG A 50 -15.68 -22.99 17.06
CA ARG A 50 -15.17 -24.07 17.93
C ARG A 50 -13.82 -23.74 18.61
N ASN A 51 -13.73 -22.57 19.24
CA ASN A 51 -12.51 -22.05 19.87
C ASN A 51 -11.32 -21.81 18.92
N LYS A 52 -11.53 -21.89 17.59
CA LYS A 52 -10.55 -21.47 16.58
C LYS A 52 -10.95 -20.10 16.02
N LYS A 53 -10.13 -19.08 16.26
CA LYS A 53 -10.26 -17.78 15.59
C LYS A 53 -9.94 -17.97 14.10
N ARG A 54 -10.81 -17.47 13.23
CA ARG A 54 -10.55 -17.26 11.81
C ARG A 54 -10.75 -15.78 11.52
N VAL A 55 -9.67 -15.15 11.10
CA VAL A 55 -9.69 -13.79 10.58
C VAL A 55 -9.81 -13.88 9.06
N GLY A 56 -10.63 -13.02 8.50
CA GLY A 56 -10.64 -12.74 7.07
C GLY A 56 -10.82 -11.25 6.87
N TYR A 57 -10.17 -10.69 5.87
CA TYR A 57 -10.44 -9.35 5.40
C TYR A 57 -10.29 -9.31 3.90
N THR A 58 -10.89 -8.29 3.32
CA THR A 58 -10.78 -7.97 1.91
C THR A 58 -10.72 -6.45 1.80
N TYR A 59 -9.59 -5.91 1.33
CA TYR A 59 -9.37 -4.47 1.21
C TYR A 59 -8.84 -4.09 -0.16
N GLU A 60 -9.22 -2.90 -0.61
CA GLU A 60 -8.67 -2.20 -1.77
C GLU A 60 -8.16 -0.82 -1.32
N LEU A 61 -6.96 -0.47 -1.78
CA LEU A 61 -6.26 0.75 -1.35
C LEU A 61 -5.72 1.51 -2.55
N THR A 62 -5.84 2.83 -2.52
CA THR A 62 -5.14 3.71 -3.45
C THR A 62 -4.33 4.72 -2.63
N LEU A 63 -3.02 4.74 -2.87
CA LEU A 63 -2.05 5.58 -2.18
C LEU A 63 -1.55 6.66 -3.13
N LYS A 64 -1.50 7.90 -2.69
CA LYS A 64 -0.88 8.98 -3.44
C LYS A 64 0.58 9.09 -3.06
N ILE A 65 1.46 9.00 -4.04
CA ILE A 65 2.89 9.20 -3.87
C ILE A 65 3.35 10.49 -4.51
N LYS A 66 4.38 11.08 -3.94
CA LYS A 66 5.10 12.22 -4.51
C LYS A 66 6.59 11.94 -4.38
N GLY A 67 7.37 12.36 -5.36
CA GLY A 67 8.81 12.18 -5.28
C GLY A 67 9.56 13.10 -6.22
N GLU A 68 10.86 13.12 -6.05
CA GLU A 68 11.79 13.89 -6.83
C GLU A 68 12.75 12.93 -7.52
N TRP A 69 12.84 13.01 -8.84
CA TRP A 69 13.75 12.22 -9.65
C TRP A 69 14.80 13.11 -10.31
N HIS A 70 16.03 12.63 -10.28
CA HIS A 70 17.17 13.25 -10.94
C HIS A 70 17.32 12.62 -12.32
N LEU A 71 16.89 13.32 -13.36
CA LEU A 71 17.02 12.89 -14.75
C LEU A 71 17.90 13.89 -15.49
N ARG A 72 18.99 13.41 -16.09
CA ARG A 72 19.91 14.23 -16.91
C ARG A 72 20.30 15.54 -16.22
N GLU A 73 20.77 15.44 -14.97
CA GLU A 73 21.18 16.57 -14.10
C GLU A 73 20.07 17.52 -13.62
N GLU A 74 18.81 17.34 -14.05
CA GLU A 74 17.69 18.17 -13.60
C GLU A 74 16.80 17.39 -12.61
N LYS A 75 16.39 18.07 -11.52
CA LYS A 75 15.43 17.52 -10.55
C LYS A 75 14.01 17.75 -11.06
N LYS A 76 13.29 16.67 -11.34
CA LYS A 76 11.87 16.71 -11.75
C LYS A 76 11.00 16.12 -10.64
N THR A 77 9.82 16.70 -10.45
CA THR A 77 8.93 16.35 -9.34
C THR A 77 7.82 15.42 -9.80
N VAL A 78 8.03 14.11 -9.76
CA VAL A 78 7.02 13.16 -10.22
C VAL A 78 5.96 12.94 -9.16
N LYS A 79 4.71 13.08 -9.56
CA LYS A 79 3.54 12.67 -8.76
C LYS A 79 3.00 11.36 -9.30
N GLY A 80 2.51 10.51 -8.41
CA GLY A 80 1.90 9.26 -8.82
C GLY A 80 0.91 8.75 -7.79
N HIS A 81 0.33 7.61 -8.10
CA HIS A 81 -0.51 6.86 -7.17
C HIS A 81 -0.25 5.36 -7.33
N ILE A 82 -0.36 4.65 -6.21
CA ILE A 82 -0.22 3.21 -6.11
C ILE A 82 -1.62 2.66 -5.86
N ASP A 83 -2.18 1.97 -6.83
CA ASP A 83 -3.41 1.20 -6.68
C ASP A 83 -3.06 -0.23 -6.28
N ILE A 84 -3.56 -0.62 -5.13
CA ILE A 84 -3.52 -1.98 -4.62
C ILE A 84 -4.93 -2.53 -4.84
N PRO A 85 -5.13 -3.42 -5.83
CA PRO A 85 -6.40 -4.08 -6.05
C PRO A 85 -6.83 -4.88 -4.82
N GLU A 86 -8.07 -5.34 -4.82
CA GLU A 86 -8.64 -6.16 -3.76
C GLU A 86 -7.69 -7.29 -3.34
N PHE A 87 -7.27 -7.29 -2.08
CA PHE A 87 -6.40 -8.32 -1.49
C PHE A 87 -7.01 -8.90 -0.22
N SER A 88 -6.73 -10.19 0.02
CA SER A 88 -7.32 -10.97 1.10
C SER A 88 -6.28 -11.39 2.15
N PHE A 89 -6.79 -11.77 3.32
CA PHE A 89 -5.98 -12.38 4.38
C PHE A 89 -5.19 -13.59 3.87
N GLY A 90 -3.86 -13.60 4.08
CA GLY A 90 -2.95 -14.67 3.65
C GLY A 90 -2.49 -14.58 2.20
N GLU A 91 -3.04 -13.66 1.39
CA GLU A 91 -2.65 -13.43 -0.01
C GLU A 91 -1.65 -12.28 -0.17
N LEU A 92 -1.08 -11.81 0.94
CA LEU A 92 -0.04 -10.78 0.92
C LEU A 92 1.23 -11.25 0.20
N ASP A 93 1.42 -12.56 0.01
CA ASP A 93 2.54 -13.10 -0.78
C ASP A 93 2.44 -12.79 -2.27
N ASP A 94 1.23 -12.88 -2.82
CA ASP A 94 0.92 -12.54 -4.22
C ASP A 94 0.40 -11.11 -4.36
N LEU A 95 0.61 -10.25 -3.35
CA LEU A 95 0.07 -8.89 -3.33
C LEU A 95 0.48 -8.14 -4.61
N GLN A 96 -0.52 -7.83 -5.43
CA GLN A 96 -0.31 -7.04 -6.62
C GLN A 96 -0.43 -5.56 -6.27
N MET A 97 0.40 -4.74 -6.91
CA MET A 97 0.26 -3.30 -6.88
C MET A 97 0.57 -2.72 -8.26
N ALA A 98 -0.21 -1.72 -8.63
CA ALA A 98 -0.11 -0.95 -9.84
C ALA A 98 0.35 0.46 -9.49
N VAL A 99 1.49 0.89 -10.02
CA VAL A 99 1.98 2.26 -9.84
C VAL A 99 1.66 3.03 -11.10
N GLN A 100 0.93 4.13 -10.95
CA GLN A 100 0.63 5.07 -12.02
C GLN A 100 1.35 6.38 -11.73
N LEU A 101 2.14 6.84 -12.70
CA LEU A 101 2.77 8.15 -12.64
C LEU A 101 1.89 9.14 -13.40
N SER A 102 1.78 10.37 -12.88
CA SER A 102 1.16 11.47 -13.60
C SER A 102 2.03 11.81 -14.81
N GLU A 103 1.41 11.96 -15.99
CA GLU A 103 2.14 12.26 -17.22
C GLU A 103 2.69 13.68 -17.21
N GLU A 104 3.92 13.83 -16.72
CA GLU A 104 4.74 14.97 -17.07
C GLU A 104 5.35 14.72 -18.45
N LYS A 105 5.21 15.72 -19.33
CA LYS A 105 5.58 15.66 -20.76
C LYS A 105 7.09 15.50 -20.99
N ASP A 106 7.89 15.64 -19.94
CA ASP A 106 9.35 15.62 -19.97
C ASP A 106 9.96 14.22 -19.83
N PHE A 107 9.17 13.19 -19.47
CA PHE A 107 9.71 11.85 -19.20
C PHE A 107 9.62 10.93 -20.41
N VAL A 108 10.75 10.33 -20.80
CA VAL A 108 10.78 9.25 -21.78
C VAL A 108 10.02 8.04 -21.22
N GLN A 109 9.25 7.33 -22.05
CA GLN A 109 8.50 6.13 -21.61
C GLN A 109 9.38 5.12 -20.87
N GLN A 110 10.64 4.96 -21.30
CA GLN A 110 11.60 4.06 -20.66
C GLN A 110 11.94 4.48 -19.23
N ASP A 111 12.19 5.77 -18.99
CA ASP A 111 12.43 6.32 -17.64
C ASP A 111 11.19 6.14 -16.75
N LYS A 112 9.99 6.42 -17.29
CA LYS A 112 8.73 6.18 -16.56
C LYS A 112 8.61 4.71 -16.12
N GLN A 113 8.87 3.77 -17.02
CA GLN A 113 8.80 2.34 -16.71
C GLN A 113 9.83 1.91 -15.66
N GLN A 114 11.07 2.40 -15.76
CA GLN A 114 12.11 2.20 -14.74
C GLN A 114 11.64 2.70 -13.37
N ILE A 115 11.12 3.93 -13.32
CA ILE A 115 10.61 4.54 -12.08
C ILE A 115 9.45 3.72 -11.50
N ILE A 116 8.50 3.30 -12.33
CA ILE A 116 7.37 2.45 -11.93
C ILE A 116 7.86 1.13 -11.34
N GLN A 117 8.83 0.48 -11.99
CA GLN A 117 9.40 -0.78 -11.51
C GLN A 117 10.16 -0.62 -10.19
N ASP A 118 10.96 0.45 -10.06
CA ASP A 118 11.71 0.76 -8.85
C ASP A 118 10.75 1.05 -7.70
N LEU A 119 9.77 1.94 -7.91
CA LEU A 119 8.70 2.23 -6.95
C LEU A 119 7.96 0.97 -6.53
N LYS A 120 7.53 0.15 -7.50
CA LYS A 120 6.84 -1.11 -7.20
C LYS A 120 7.71 -1.99 -6.32
N LYS A 121 8.98 -2.24 -6.68
CA LYS A 121 9.86 -3.09 -5.85
C LYS A 121 10.13 -2.50 -4.46
N ARG A 122 10.33 -1.18 -4.39
CA ARG A 122 10.73 -0.47 -3.17
C ARG A 122 9.57 -0.32 -2.20
N PHE A 123 8.36 -0.05 -2.69
CA PHE A 123 7.16 0.05 -1.86
C PHE A 123 6.52 -1.32 -1.59
N LEU A 124 6.69 -2.33 -2.45
CA LEU A 124 6.09 -3.65 -2.25
C LEU A 124 6.50 -4.30 -0.93
N GLN A 125 7.80 -4.34 -0.61
CA GLN A 125 8.24 -4.89 0.67
C GLN A 125 7.66 -4.17 1.90
N PRO A 126 7.87 -2.85 2.09
CA PRO A 126 7.41 -2.18 3.29
C PRO A 126 5.88 -2.13 3.37
N VAL A 127 5.16 -1.98 2.25
CA VAL A 127 3.69 -2.09 2.25
C VAL A 127 3.29 -3.47 2.73
N ARG A 128 3.85 -4.53 2.15
CA ARG A 128 3.55 -5.91 2.54
C ARG A 128 3.86 -6.20 4.00
N GLU A 129 4.97 -5.70 4.55
CA GLU A 129 5.29 -5.84 5.97
C GLU A 129 4.28 -5.11 6.85
N LYS A 130 3.86 -3.90 6.48
CA LYS A 130 2.82 -3.16 7.20
C LYS A 130 1.47 -3.88 7.17
N LEU A 131 1.12 -4.49 6.03
CA LEU A 131 -0.07 -5.32 5.89
C LEU A 131 0.01 -6.59 6.76
N LEU A 132 1.16 -7.25 6.80
CA LEU A 132 1.42 -8.41 7.66
C LEU A 132 1.34 -8.04 9.15
N GLN A 133 1.77 -6.84 9.51
CA GLN A 133 1.64 -6.34 10.88
C GLN A 133 0.16 -6.13 11.23
N PHE A 134 -0.62 -5.54 10.31
CA PHE A 134 -2.07 -5.40 10.46
C PHE A 134 -2.78 -6.75 10.58
N GLU A 135 -2.38 -7.76 9.79
CA GLU A 135 -2.87 -9.14 9.90
C GLU A 135 -2.67 -9.74 11.30
N GLN A 136 -1.51 -9.50 11.89
CA GLN A 136 -1.18 -9.99 13.23
C GLN A 136 -1.99 -9.26 14.29
N GLU A 137 -2.11 -7.94 14.20
CA GLU A 137 -2.93 -7.12 15.11
C GLU A 137 -4.40 -7.56 15.10
N LEU A 138 -4.94 -7.90 13.92
CA LEU A 138 -6.30 -8.44 13.79
C LEU A 138 -6.47 -9.84 14.40
N LYS A 139 -5.42 -10.66 14.42
CA LYS A 139 -5.45 -11.99 15.06
C LYS A 139 -5.34 -11.91 16.58
N ASP A 140 -4.56 -10.96 17.07
CA ASP A 140 -4.31 -10.78 18.50
C ASP A 140 -5.56 -10.26 19.20
N ARG A 141 -6.26 -9.28 18.60
CA ARG A 141 -7.60 -8.82 19.04
C ARG A 141 -8.64 -9.96 19.07
#